data_AF-A0A3D3WU59-F1
#
_entry.id   AF-A0A3D3WU59-F1
#
_cell.length_a   1.000
_cell.length_b   1.000
_cell.length_c   1.000
_cell.angle_alpha   90.00
_cell.angle_beta   90.00
_cell.angle_gamma   90.00
#
_symmetry.space_group_name_H-M   'P 1'
#
loop_
_entity.id
_entity.type
_entity.pdbx_description
1 polymer ?
#
loop_
_entity_poly.entity_id
_entity_poly.type
_entity_poly.pdbx_seq_one_letter_code
_entity_poly.pdbx_strand_id
1 'polypeptide(L)' 'MVDYESLDDHQIMERVSQADKDALEALYNRYRTPVYSLAMFMLKQPPLAEETTQDIFLNVWLKASSFNA' A
#
# COMPACT_ATOMS: atom_id res chain seq x y z
N MET A 1 -6.54 -20.45 1.52
CA MET A 1 -6.72 -19.01 1.83
C MET A 1 -5.46 -18.58 2.56
N VAL A 2 -4.75 -17.59 2.05
CA VAL A 2 -3.52 -17.09 2.68
C VAL A 2 -3.92 -16.16 3.82
N ASP A 3 -3.29 -16.28 4.99
CA ASP A 3 -3.50 -15.38 6.12
C ASP A 3 -2.49 -14.22 6.05
N TYR A 4 -2.89 -13.13 5.40
CA TYR A 4 -2.01 -11.98 5.17
C TYR A 4 -1.68 -11.19 6.44
N GLU A 5 -2.50 -11.28 7.50
CA GLU A 5 -2.25 -10.59 8.77
C GLU A 5 -1.03 -11.16 9.50
N SER A 6 -0.70 -12.43 9.23
CA SER A 6 0.46 -13.12 9.80
C SER A 6 1.76 -12.88 9.04
N LEU A 7 1.69 -12.33 7.82
CA LEU A 7 2.84 -12.10 6.95
C LEU A 7 3.56 -10.81 7.34
N ASP A 8 4.88 -10.81 7.19
CA ASP A 8 5.65 -9.57 7.27
C ASP A 8 5.52 -8.74 5.97
N ASP A 9 6.05 -7.52 6.01
CA ASP A 9 5.94 -6.59 4.88
C ASP A 9 6.67 -7.09 3.63
N HIS A 10 7.75 -7.83 3.80
CA HIS A 10 8.53 -8.39 2.70
C HIS A 10 7.73 -9.46 1.97
N GLN A 11 7.14 -10.38 2.73
CA GLN A 11 6.27 -11.43 2.21
C GLN A 11 5.01 -10.88 1.55
N ILE A 12 4.41 -9.82 2.11
CA ILE A 12 3.30 -9.12 1.48
C ILE A 12 3.77 -8.52 0.15
N MET A 13 4.88 -7.80 0.12
CA MET A 13 5.40 -7.16 -1.09
C MET A 13 5.81 -8.15 -2.18
N GLU A 14 6.36 -9.31 -1.82
CA GLU A 14 6.65 -10.41 -2.76
C GLU A 14 5.37 -10.91 -3.44
N ARG A 15 4.25 -10.97 -2.72
CA ARG A 15 2.96 -11.35 -3.31
C ARG A 15 2.37 -10.23 -4.17
N VAL A 16 2.48 -8.98 -3.73
CA VAL A 16 2.06 -7.82 -4.54
C VAL A 16 2.82 -7.80 -5.87
N SER A 17 4.12 -8.14 -5.90
CA SER A 17 4.91 -8.22 -7.14
C SER A 17 4.43 -9.30 -8.12
N GLN A 18 3.76 -10.33 -7.59
CA GLN A 18 3.12 -11.41 -8.34
C GLN A 18 1.66 -11.08 -8.75
N ALA A 19 1.24 -9.81 -8.62
CA ALA A 19 -0.12 -9.35 -8.91
C ALA A 19 -1.20 -10.01 -8.04
N ASP A 20 -0.87 -10.35 -6.80
CA ASP A 20 -1.82 -10.78 -5.78
C ASP A 20 -2.59 -9.57 -5.21
N LYS A 21 -3.90 -9.49 -5.50
CA LYS A 21 -4.74 -8.36 -5.06
C LYS A 21 -5.01 -8.36 -3.56
N ASP A 22 -5.15 -9.55 -2.97
CA ASP A 22 -5.44 -9.68 -1.54
C ASP A 22 -4.21 -9.25 -0.72
N ALA A 23 -3.00 -9.45 -1.27
CA ALA A 23 -1.77 -8.92 -0.71
C ALA A 23 -1.73 -7.38 -0.74
N LEU A 24 -2.19 -6.75 -1.83
CA LEU A 24 -2.26 -5.29 -1.93
C LEU A 24 -3.28 -4.73 -0.92
N GLU A 25 -4.41 -5.41 -0.73
CA GLU A 25 -5.41 -5.03 0.27
C GLU A 25 -4.84 -5.11 1.70
N ALA A 26 -4.12 -6.17 2.02
CA ALA A 26 -3.44 -6.30 3.31
C ALA A 26 -2.42 -5.17 3.54
N LEU A 27 -1.61 -4.85 2.51
CA LEU A 27 -0.68 -3.72 2.55
C LEU A 27 -1.42 -2.39 2.77
N TYR A 28 -2.52 -2.18 2.05
CA TYR A 28 -3.36 -0.99 2.19
C TYR A 28 -3.92 -0.87 3.61
N ASN A 29 -4.50 -1.94 4.16
CA ASN A 29 -5.06 -1.93 5.51
C ASN A 29 -4.00 -1.59 6.57
N ARG A 30 -2.79 -2.12 6.42
CA ARG A 30 -1.66 -1.86 7.33
C ARG A 30 -1.14 -0.43 7.23
N TYR A 31 -1.07 0.15 6.03
CA TYR A 31 -0.38 1.43 5.81
C TYR A 31 -1.27 2.63 5.48
N ARG A 32 -2.58 2.46 5.25
CA ARG A 32 -3.47 3.57 4.87
C ARG A 32 -3.45 4.70 5.89
N THR A 33 -3.45 4.40 7.19
CA THR A 33 -3.50 5.38 8.26
C THR A 33 -2.21 6.20 8.37
N PRO A 34 -1.01 5.59 8.47
CA PRO A 34 0.23 6.37 8.51
C PRO A 34 0.50 7.14 7.21
N VAL A 35 0.20 6.56 6.03
CA VAL A 35 0.34 7.26 4.74
C VAL A 35 -0.59 8.47 4.66
N TYR A 36 -1.88 8.29 4.98
CA TYR A 36 -2.84 9.38 5.00
C TYR A 36 -2.46 10.46 6.02
N SER A 37 -1.99 10.07 7.21
CA SER A 37 -1.57 11.00 8.25
C SER A 37 -0.39 11.87 7.78
N LEU A 38 0.58 11.28 7.07
CA LEU A 38 1.69 12.01 6.47
C LEU A 38 1.21 12.95 5.35
N ALA A 39 0.36 12.46 4.45
CA ALA A 39 -0.21 13.27 3.37
C ALA A 39 -1.01 14.47 3.94
N MET A 40 -1.81 14.24 4.99
CA MET A 40 -2.54 15.29 5.70
C MET A 40 -1.60 16.31 6.35
N PHE A 41 -0.53 15.85 7.00
CA PHE A 41 0.46 16.73 7.61
C PHE A 41 1.12 17.66 6.59
N MET A 42 1.43 17.14 5.39
CA MET A 42 2.10 17.89 4.33
C MET A 42 1.16 18.82 3.55
N LEU A 43 0.00 18.31 3.15
CA LEU A 43 -0.91 19.00 2.23
C LEU A 43 -1.94 19.88 2.95
N LYS A 44 -2.27 19.54 4.20
CA LYS A 44 -3.26 20.22 5.05
C LYS A 44 -4.64 20.37 4.38
N GLN A 45 -4.97 19.47 3.45
CA GLN A 45 -6.19 19.48 2.67
C GLN A 45 -6.72 18.04 2.56
N PRO A 46 -7.86 17.70 3.19
CA PRO A 46 -8.39 16.33 3.20
C PRO A 46 -8.57 15.69 1.81
N PRO A 47 -9.15 16.37 0.81
CA PRO A 47 -9.34 15.78 -0.52
C PRO A 47 -8.00 15.41 -1.18
N LEU A 48 -7.01 16.31 -1.12
CA LEU A 48 -5.69 16.07 -1.71
C LEU A 48 -4.93 14.96 -0.97
N ALA A 49 -5.06 14.87 0.35
CA ALA A 49 -4.42 13.81 1.12
C ALA A 49 -5.02 12.43 0.84
N GLU A 50 -6.33 12.37 0.64
CA GLU A 50 -7.03 11.15 0.25
C GLU A 50 -6.60 10.69 -1.15
N GLU A 51 -6.64 11.59 -2.13
CA GLU A 51 -6.17 11.34 -3.50
C GLU A 51 -4.71 10.87 -3.51
N THR A 52 -3.82 11.61 -2.82
CA THR A 52 -2.40 11.25 -2.72
C THR A 52 -2.20 9.88 -2.08
N THR A 53 -2.98 9.53 -1.06
CA THR A 53 -2.91 8.20 -0.43
C THR A 53 -3.29 7.12 -1.43
N GLN A 54 -4.39 7.29 -2.16
CA GLN A 54 -4.83 6.34 -3.19
C GLN A 54 -3.78 6.19 -4.30
N ASP A 55 -3.23 7.31 -4.79
CA ASP A 55 -2.20 7.34 -5.82
C ASP A 55 -0.91 6.62 -5.37
N ILE A 56 -0.53 6.72 -4.09
CA ILE A 56 0.63 6.00 -3.56
C ILE A 56 0.43 4.50 -3.67
N PHE A 57 -0.71 3.95 -3.24
CA PHE A 57 -0.97 2.51 -3.34
C PHE A 57 -1.16 2.03 -4.77
N LEU A 58 -1.76 2.86 -5.64
CA LEU A 58 -1.83 2.58 -7.07
C LEU A 58 -0.42 2.52 -7.69
N ASN A 59 0.46 3.45 -7.32
CA ASN A 59 1.86 3.44 -7.77
C ASN A 59 2.62 2.21 -7.26
N VAL A 60 2.38 1.80 -6.01
CA VAL A 60 2.95 0.55 -5.47
C VAL A 60 2.52 -0.63 -6.34
N TRP A 61 1.22 -0.76 -6.63
CA TRP A 61 0.70 -1.84 -7.48
C TRP A 61 1.32 -1.83 -8.89
N LEU A 62 1.34 -0.66 -9.55
CA LEU A 62 1.85 -0.53 -10.92
C LEU A 62 3.35 -0.83 -11.02
N LYS A 63 4.11 -0.59 -9.95
CA LYS A 63 5.56 -0.80 -9.89
C LYS A 63 5.95 -2.07 -9.17
N ALA A 64 5.00 -2.83 -8.62
CA ALA A 64 5.26 -3.98 -7.78
C ALA A 64 6.14 -5.04 -8.47
N SER A 65 5.95 -5.25 -9.78
CA SER A 65 6.76 -6.19 -10.57
C SER A 65 8.25 -5.82 -10.68
N SER A 66 8.60 -4.56 -10.40
CA SER A 66 9.99 -4.10 -10.35
C SER A 66 10.61 -4.19 -8.95
N PHE A 67 9.83 -4.61 -7.95
CA PHE A 67 10.32 -4.82 -6.59
C PHE A 67 11.19 -6.07 -6.55
N ASN A 68 12.48 -5.88 -6.27
CA ASN A 68 13.39 -6.97 -5.97
C ASN A 68 13.36 -7.20 -4.46
N ALA A 69 12.71 -8.29 -4.07
CA ALA A 69 12.63 -8.79 -2.71
C ALA A 69 14.00 -9.30 -2.22
#